data_AF-I1RRJ3-F1
#
_entry.id   AF-I1RRJ3-F1
#
_cell.length_a   1.000
_cell.length_b   1.000
_cell.length_c   1.000
_cell.angle_alpha   90.00
_cell.angle_beta   90.00
_cell.angle_gamma   90.00
#
_symmetry.space_group_name_H-M   'P 1'
#
loop_
_entity.id
_entity.type
_entity.pdbx_description
1 polymer ?
#
loop_
_entity_poly.entity_id
_entity_poly.type
_entity_poly.pdbx_seq_one_letter_code
_entity_poly.pdbx_strand_id
1 'polypeptide(L)'
;MASSPKYISNDVAAINEFIDKFDVFLLDCDGVLWSGDHVYEGVPETINFLRSKGKRVVFVTNNSTKSRDEYLKKLTGLGIPSEKDDVFGSSYSAAIYIARILKLPEGKRKVFIIGESGIEQELDSEGVPHIGGTEEAFRRDITNDDFKGIADGSLLDPEVGAVLCGLDYHVNYLKYAHAMHYVKRGATFLATNVDSTLPMHHNFFLGAGSCHIPVVHATGQQPLALGKPSQAMMDAVEGKFQLDRARTCMVGDRLNTDIKFGIEGKLGGTLHVLTGVNKKEDWEKEDAIAVPSYYADKFSDLRLAKE
;
A
#
# COMPACT_ATOMS: atom_id res chain seq x y z
N MET A 1 -13.52 0.07 26.90
CA MET A 1 -13.94 -1.11 26.10
C MET A 1 -14.22 -0.59 24.70
N ALA A 2 -13.53 -1.11 23.67
CA ALA A 2 -13.92 -0.78 22.30
C ALA A 2 -15.36 -1.26 22.12
N SER A 3 -16.25 -0.38 21.63
CA SER A 3 -17.61 -0.77 21.30
C SER A 3 -17.57 -1.85 20.22
N SER A 4 -18.44 -2.86 20.31
CA SER A 4 -18.56 -3.89 19.28
C SER A 4 -18.76 -3.24 17.89
N PRO A 5 -18.13 -3.78 16.83
CA PRO A 5 -18.31 -3.24 15.48
C PRO A 5 -19.78 -3.14 15.09
N LYS A 6 -20.21 -2.00 14.53
CA LYS A 6 -21.59 -1.83 14.05
C LYS A 6 -21.73 -2.40 12.63
N TYR A 7 -22.60 -3.39 12.46
CA TYR A 7 -23.01 -3.86 11.13
C TYR A 7 -23.93 -2.84 10.48
N ILE A 8 -23.69 -2.49 9.22
CA ILE A 8 -24.50 -1.46 8.53
C ILE A 8 -25.17 -1.95 7.24
N SER A 9 -24.83 -3.12 6.70
CA SER A 9 -25.48 -3.61 5.48
C SER A 9 -26.98 -3.83 5.70
N ASN A 10 -27.78 -3.46 4.68
CA ASN A 10 -29.24 -3.54 4.69
C ASN A 10 -29.96 -2.66 5.74
N ASP A 11 -29.26 -1.73 6.39
CA ASP A 11 -29.84 -0.74 7.31
C ASP A 11 -29.63 0.68 6.77
N VAL A 12 -30.62 1.18 6.04
CA VAL A 12 -30.58 2.51 5.39
C VAL A 12 -30.35 3.64 6.39
N ALA A 13 -30.90 3.53 7.60
CA ALA A 13 -30.72 4.56 8.63
C ALA A 13 -29.28 4.54 9.17
N ALA A 14 -28.73 3.36 9.46
CA ALA A 14 -27.36 3.22 9.90
C ALA A 14 -26.35 3.64 8.83
N ILE A 15 -26.62 3.36 7.55
CA ILE A 15 -25.77 3.79 6.43
C ILE A 15 -25.76 5.31 6.31
N ASN A 16 -26.93 5.96 6.37
CA ASN A 16 -27.01 7.43 6.33
C ASN A 16 -26.25 8.06 7.50
N GLU A 17 -26.46 7.57 8.73
CA GLU A 17 -25.73 8.03 9.91
C GLU A 17 -24.21 7.85 9.76
N PHE A 18 -23.78 6.72 9.22
CA PHE A 18 -22.37 6.44 8.94
C PHE A 18 -21.79 7.42 7.91
N ILE A 19 -22.48 7.65 6.79
CA ILE A 19 -22.02 8.55 5.73
C ILE A 19 -21.96 10.01 6.22
N ASP A 20 -22.93 10.45 7.01
CA ASP A 20 -22.98 11.84 7.52
C ASP A 20 -21.87 12.15 8.54
N LYS A 21 -21.38 11.12 9.23
CA LYS A 21 -20.28 11.24 10.20
C LYS A 21 -18.95 11.63 9.55
N PHE A 22 -18.72 11.29 8.29
CA PHE A 22 -17.43 11.45 7.62
C PHE A 22 -17.50 12.39 6.42
N ASP A 23 -16.44 13.15 6.19
CA ASP A 23 -16.25 13.99 5.00
C ASP A 23 -15.31 13.33 3.99
N VAL A 24 -14.38 12.51 4.46
CA VAL A 24 -13.34 11.86 3.64
C VAL A 24 -13.39 10.35 3.83
N PHE A 25 -13.35 9.62 2.73
CA PHE A 25 -13.21 8.17 2.69
C PHE A 25 -11.87 7.81 2.04
N LEU A 26 -10.98 7.22 2.84
CA LEU A 26 -9.77 6.56 2.37
C LEU A 26 -10.15 5.13 2.01
N LEU A 27 -10.08 4.77 0.74
CA LEU A 27 -10.47 3.45 0.24
C LEU A 27 -9.24 2.65 -0.11
N ASP A 28 -9.09 1.45 0.47
CA ASP A 28 -8.23 0.46 -0.16
C ASP A 28 -8.79 0.02 -1.52
N CYS A 29 -7.94 -0.63 -2.33
CA CYS A 29 -8.25 -0.99 -3.70
C CYS A 29 -8.53 -2.49 -3.87
N ASP A 30 -7.50 -3.33 -3.69
CA ASP A 30 -7.59 -4.77 -3.89
C ASP A 30 -8.37 -5.39 -2.71
N GLY A 31 -9.45 -6.12 -2.98
CA GLY A 31 -10.34 -6.66 -1.93
C GLY A 31 -11.47 -5.73 -1.49
N VAL A 32 -11.44 -4.45 -1.88
CA VAL A 32 -12.51 -3.47 -1.62
C VAL A 32 -13.23 -3.04 -2.90
N LEU A 33 -12.48 -2.64 -3.92
CA LEU A 33 -13.01 -2.16 -5.20
C LEU A 33 -13.02 -3.27 -6.26
N TRP A 34 -12.03 -4.16 -6.23
CA TRP A 34 -11.85 -5.22 -7.21
C TRP A 34 -11.04 -6.40 -6.67
N SER A 35 -11.05 -7.50 -7.45
CA SER A 35 -10.12 -8.63 -7.34
C SER A 35 -9.42 -8.82 -8.68
N GLY A 36 -8.11 -8.53 -8.74
CA GLY A 36 -7.38 -8.47 -10.01
C GLY A 36 -7.96 -7.41 -10.95
N ASP A 37 -8.51 -7.83 -12.09
CA ASP A 37 -9.16 -6.96 -13.09
C ASP A 37 -10.69 -6.95 -12.98
N HIS A 38 -11.27 -7.71 -12.04
CA HIS A 38 -12.72 -7.76 -11.84
C HIS A 38 -13.18 -6.76 -10.77
N VAL A 39 -13.86 -5.71 -11.20
CA VAL A 39 -14.52 -4.73 -10.31
C VAL A 39 -15.73 -5.36 -9.66
N TYR A 40 -15.86 -5.19 -8.34
CA TYR A 40 -17.03 -5.66 -7.63
C TYR A 40 -18.29 -4.86 -8.00
N GLU A 41 -19.42 -5.55 -8.04
CA GLU A 41 -20.70 -4.96 -8.43
C GLU A 41 -21.05 -3.71 -7.60
N GLY A 42 -21.43 -2.63 -8.29
CA GLY A 42 -21.93 -1.40 -7.67
C GLY A 42 -20.84 -0.44 -7.15
N VAL A 43 -19.55 -0.77 -7.31
CA VAL A 43 -18.44 0.07 -6.82
C VAL A 43 -18.42 1.45 -7.50
N PRO A 44 -18.45 1.58 -8.84
CA PRO A 44 -18.47 2.88 -9.50
C PRO A 44 -19.65 3.76 -9.05
N GLU A 45 -20.84 3.17 -8.94
CA GLU A 45 -22.06 3.85 -8.51
C GLU A 45 -21.96 4.35 -7.07
N THR A 46 -21.32 3.56 -6.20
CA THR A 46 -21.14 3.90 -4.79
C THR A 46 -20.16 5.06 -4.61
N ILE A 47 -19.06 5.07 -5.37
CA ILE A 47 -18.11 6.19 -5.38
C ILE A 47 -18.80 7.46 -5.86
N ASN A 48 -19.57 7.38 -6.95
CA ASN A 48 -20.33 8.52 -7.46
C ASN A 48 -21.40 9.01 -6.47
N PHE A 49 -22.04 8.10 -5.74
CA PHE A 49 -22.99 8.44 -4.68
C PHE A 49 -22.32 9.17 -3.50
N LEU A 50 -21.17 8.70 -3.02
CA LEU A 50 -20.42 9.40 -1.97
C LEU A 50 -20.01 10.80 -2.45
N ARG A 51 -19.49 10.93 -3.67
CA ARG A 51 -19.14 12.24 -4.23
C ARG A 51 -20.34 13.16 -4.41
N SER A 52 -21.51 12.65 -4.80
CA SER A 52 -22.74 13.47 -4.93
C SER A 52 -23.26 13.98 -3.57
N LYS A 53 -22.89 13.31 -2.48
CA LYS A 53 -23.10 13.76 -1.09
C LYS A 53 -22.00 14.70 -0.59
N GLY A 54 -21.13 15.20 -1.47
CA GLY A 54 -20.05 16.12 -1.14
C GLY A 54 -18.87 15.46 -0.42
N LYS A 55 -18.77 14.12 -0.43
CA LYS A 55 -17.68 13.39 0.24
C LYS A 55 -16.45 13.34 -0.65
N ARG A 56 -15.27 13.51 -0.05
CA ARG A 56 -13.99 13.27 -0.72
C ARG A 56 -13.66 11.78 -0.68
N VAL A 57 -13.24 11.23 -1.81
CA VAL A 57 -12.80 9.84 -1.93
C VAL A 57 -11.33 9.84 -2.33
N VAL A 58 -10.49 9.11 -1.59
CA VAL A 58 -9.07 8.94 -1.87
C VAL A 58 -8.75 7.45 -1.90
N PHE A 59 -8.09 6.98 -2.95
CA PHE A 59 -7.66 5.61 -3.13
C PHE A 59 -6.28 5.41 -2.48
N VAL A 60 -6.24 4.67 -1.37
CA VAL A 60 -5.04 4.45 -0.56
C VAL A 60 -4.64 2.98 -0.65
N THR A 61 -3.62 2.66 -1.45
CA THR A 61 -3.25 1.26 -1.77
C THR A 61 -1.83 0.92 -1.33
N ASN A 62 -1.64 -0.31 -0.84
CA ASN A 62 -0.31 -0.86 -0.55
C ASN A 62 0.39 -1.45 -1.78
N ASN A 63 -0.33 -1.71 -2.86
CA ASN A 63 0.26 -2.33 -4.03
C ASN A 63 1.15 -1.32 -4.79
N SER A 64 2.47 -1.57 -4.73
CA SER A 64 3.49 -0.70 -5.31
C SER A 64 3.85 -1.06 -6.75
N THR A 65 3.13 -2.01 -7.38
CA THR A 65 3.47 -2.44 -8.75
C THR A 65 3.10 -1.42 -9.82
N LYS A 66 2.25 -0.45 -9.46
CA LYS A 66 1.75 0.60 -10.36
C LYS A 66 2.02 1.98 -9.78
N SER A 67 2.30 2.94 -10.65
CA SER A 67 2.34 4.37 -10.31
C SER A 67 0.93 4.94 -10.20
N ARG A 68 0.81 6.17 -9.70
CA ARG A 68 -0.45 6.92 -9.69
C ARG A 68 -1.02 7.11 -11.10
N ASP A 69 -0.17 7.30 -12.11
CA ASP A 69 -0.62 7.43 -13.50
C ASP A 69 -1.18 6.11 -14.04
N GLU A 70 -0.58 4.99 -13.68
CA GLU A 70 -1.07 3.65 -14.04
C GLU A 70 -2.36 3.29 -13.30
N TYR A 71 -2.47 3.67 -12.02
CA TYR A 71 -3.70 3.52 -11.25
C TYR A 71 -4.83 4.38 -11.81
N LEU A 72 -4.55 5.62 -12.21
CA LEU A 72 -5.53 6.48 -12.87
C LEU A 72 -6.06 5.83 -14.16
N LYS A 73 -5.17 5.27 -14.99
CA LYS A 73 -5.56 4.51 -16.20
C LYS A 73 -6.43 3.30 -15.84
N LYS A 74 -6.05 2.53 -14.80
CA LYS A 74 -6.83 1.37 -14.34
C LYS A 74 -8.23 1.79 -13.87
N LEU A 75 -8.31 2.74 -12.93
CA LEU A 75 -9.58 3.26 -12.39
C LEU A 75 -10.50 3.76 -13.51
N THR A 76 -9.96 4.54 -14.45
CA THR A 76 -10.70 5.04 -15.61
C THR A 76 -11.20 3.90 -16.49
N GLY A 77 -10.35 2.92 -16.81
CA GLY A 77 -10.72 1.75 -17.61
C GLY A 77 -11.78 0.87 -16.95
N LEU A 78 -11.87 0.93 -15.62
CA LEU A 78 -12.86 0.24 -14.80
C LEU A 78 -14.14 1.05 -14.55
N GLY A 79 -14.28 2.22 -15.20
CA GLY A 79 -15.47 3.07 -15.10
C GLY A 79 -15.57 3.85 -13.78
N ILE A 80 -14.48 3.96 -13.01
CA ILE A 80 -14.42 4.72 -11.77
C ILE A 80 -13.80 6.09 -12.08
N PRO A 81 -14.61 7.19 -12.17
CA PRO A 81 -14.07 8.52 -12.43
C PRO A 81 -13.06 8.86 -11.34
N SER A 82 -11.85 9.29 -11.70
CA SER A 82 -10.79 9.57 -10.74
C SER A 82 -9.85 10.62 -11.29
N GLU A 83 -9.19 11.35 -10.41
CA GLU A 83 -8.05 12.19 -10.77
C GLU A 83 -6.75 11.56 -10.25
N LYS A 84 -5.59 11.93 -10.82
CA LYS A 84 -4.28 11.44 -10.34
C LYS A 84 -4.11 11.72 -8.84
N ASP A 85 -4.62 12.86 -8.39
CA ASP A 85 -4.51 13.27 -7.00
C ASP A 85 -5.41 12.50 -6.05
N ASP A 86 -6.43 11.80 -6.53
CA ASP A 86 -7.22 10.88 -5.72
C ASP A 86 -6.42 9.63 -5.32
N VAL A 87 -5.28 9.34 -5.97
CA VAL A 87 -4.50 8.12 -5.72
C VAL A 87 -3.31 8.41 -4.79
N PHE A 88 -3.21 7.59 -3.75
CA PHE A 88 -2.09 7.60 -2.81
C PHE A 88 -1.59 6.16 -2.56
N GLY A 89 -0.62 5.73 -3.37
CA GLY A 89 -0.01 4.41 -3.27
C GLY A 89 1.21 4.36 -2.34
N SER A 90 1.58 3.16 -1.88
CA SER A 90 2.80 2.92 -1.10
C SER A 90 4.10 3.25 -1.87
N SER A 91 4.12 3.11 -3.19
CA SER A 91 5.23 3.55 -4.05
C SER A 91 5.43 5.06 -3.97
N TYR A 92 4.34 5.84 -4.07
CA TYR A 92 4.38 7.29 -3.93
C TYR A 92 4.74 7.72 -2.51
N SER A 93 4.18 7.06 -1.50
CA SER A 93 4.56 7.27 -0.09
C SER A 93 6.07 7.07 0.12
N ALA A 94 6.63 6.00 -0.45
CA ALA A 94 8.05 5.71 -0.36
C ALA A 94 8.90 6.78 -1.07
N ALA A 95 8.49 7.21 -2.27
CA ALA A 95 9.18 8.27 -3.01
C ALA A 95 9.20 9.59 -2.24
N ILE A 96 8.07 10.04 -1.68
CA ILE A 96 8.00 11.24 -0.84
C ILE A 96 8.91 11.10 0.38
N TYR A 97 8.83 9.96 1.08
CA TYR A 97 9.63 9.73 2.28
C TYR A 97 11.13 9.81 1.96
N ILE A 98 11.58 9.13 0.89
CA ILE A 98 12.98 9.13 0.49
C ILE A 98 13.44 10.52 0.05
N ALA A 99 12.63 11.23 -0.73
CA ALA A 99 13.00 12.53 -1.28
C ALA A 99 13.00 13.66 -0.24
N ARG A 100 12.07 13.63 0.72
CA ARG A 100 11.76 14.78 1.57
C ARG A 100 12.05 14.58 3.06
N ILE A 101 12.10 13.33 3.52
CA ILE A 101 12.21 13.00 4.96
C ILE A 101 13.52 12.28 5.26
N LEU A 102 13.89 11.31 4.44
CA LEU A 102 15.07 10.48 4.65
C LEU A 102 16.36 11.29 4.43
N LYS A 103 17.22 11.32 5.43
CA LYS A 103 18.55 11.94 5.34
C LYS A 103 19.57 10.89 4.93
N LEU A 104 19.81 10.76 3.63
CA LEU A 104 20.88 9.90 3.12
C LEU A 104 22.25 10.59 3.25
N PRO A 105 23.33 9.82 3.49
CA PRO A 105 24.68 10.36 3.50
C PRO A 105 25.03 11.06 2.17
N GLU A 106 25.94 12.04 2.25
CA GLU A 106 26.46 12.70 1.05
C GLU A 106 27.05 11.67 0.07
N GLY A 107 26.76 11.83 -1.22
CA GLY A 107 27.15 10.89 -2.27
C GLY A 107 26.33 9.60 -2.32
N LYS A 108 25.47 9.30 -1.34
CA LYS A 108 24.65 8.07 -1.30
C LYS A 108 23.18 8.31 -1.63
N ARG A 109 22.89 8.93 -2.78
CA ARG A 109 21.53 9.38 -3.13
C ARG A 109 20.67 8.34 -3.86
N LYS A 110 21.25 7.22 -4.28
CA LYS A 110 20.58 6.25 -5.15
C LYS A 110 19.83 5.19 -4.35
N VAL A 111 18.70 4.75 -4.89
CA VAL A 111 17.88 3.66 -4.35
C VAL A 111 18.09 2.39 -5.18
N PHE A 112 18.41 1.28 -4.53
CA PHE A 112 18.34 -0.04 -5.17
C PHE A 112 16.95 -0.63 -4.95
N ILE A 113 16.26 -0.97 -6.05
CA ILE A 113 14.87 -1.42 -6.02
C ILE A 113 14.80 -2.95 -6.17
N ILE A 114 14.03 -3.59 -5.29
CA ILE A 114 13.38 -4.88 -5.57
C ILE A 114 11.90 -4.57 -5.76
N GLY A 115 11.38 -4.65 -6.98
CA GLY A 115 10.03 -4.19 -7.29
C GLY A 115 9.76 -4.03 -8.78
N GLU A 116 8.54 -3.59 -9.09
CA GLU A 116 8.06 -3.29 -10.44
C GLU A 116 8.07 -1.78 -10.77
N SER A 117 7.78 -1.43 -12.02
CA SER A 117 7.88 -0.08 -12.61
C SER A 117 7.12 1.00 -11.86
N GLY A 118 6.08 0.66 -11.09
CA GLY A 118 5.35 1.62 -10.28
C GLY A 118 6.20 2.30 -9.22
N ILE A 119 7.24 1.64 -8.69
CA ILE A 119 8.19 2.24 -7.75
C ILE A 119 9.11 3.22 -8.48
N GLU A 120 9.66 2.81 -9.63
CA GLU A 120 10.58 3.61 -10.46
C GLU A 120 9.92 4.93 -10.87
N GLN A 121 8.72 4.87 -11.46
CA GLN A 121 7.99 6.04 -11.91
C GLN A 121 7.69 7.03 -10.79
N GLU A 122 7.40 6.56 -9.56
CA GLU A 122 7.17 7.45 -8.43
C GLU A 122 8.47 8.06 -7.88
N LEU A 123 9.57 7.30 -7.84
CA LEU A 123 10.89 7.81 -7.50
C LEU A 123 11.35 8.88 -8.51
N ASP A 124 11.18 8.63 -9.81
CA ASP A 124 11.43 9.58 -10.88
C ASP A 124 10.62 10.87 -10.70
N SER A 125 9.34 10.75 -10.31
CA SER A 125 8.46 11.90 -10.09
C SER A 125 8.93 12.82 -8.94
N GLU A 126 9.72 12.29 -8.01
CA GLU A 126 10.33 13.02 -6.89
C GLU A 126 11.83 13.27 -7.11
N GLY A 127 12.37 12.96 -8.30
CA GLY A 127 13.78 13.19 -8.67
C GLY A 127 14.77 12.31 -7.90
N VAL A 128 14.35 11.14 -7.43
CA VAL A 128 15.20 10.21 -6.68
C VAL A 128 15.87 9.23 -7.64
N PRO A 129 17.21 9.27 -7.81
CA PRO A 129 17.89 8.33 -8.70
C PRO A 129 17.78 6.90 -8.17
N HIS A 130 17.64 5.94 -9.07
CA HIS A 130 17.52 4.54 -8.70
C HIS A 130 18.22 3.60 -9.68
N ILE A 131 18.44 2.36 -9.23
CA ILE A 131 18.83 1.21 -10.05
C ILE A 131 18.06 -0.04 -9.61
N GLY A 132 18.09 -1.10 -10.41
CA GLY A 132 17.44 -2.37 -10.09
C GLY A 132 16.04 -2.45 -10.69
N GLY A 133 15.07 -2.94 -9.92
CA GLY A 133 13.66 -2.99 -10.33
C GLY A 133 13.44 -3.78 -11.64
N THR A 134 13.02 -3.07 -12.69
CA THR A 134 12.68 -3.60 -14.01
C THR A 134 13.87 -3.67 -14.97
N GLU A 135 15.04 -3.18 -14.59
CA GLU A 135 16.24 -3.22 -15.44
C GLU A 135 16.63 -4.66 -15.83
N GLU A 136 16.82 -4.88 -17.13
CA GLU A 136 17.22 -6.18 -17.69
C GLU A 136 18.51 -6.73 -17.08
N ALA A 137 19.45 -5.84 -16.70
CA ALA A 137 20.70 -6.22 -16.04
C ALA A 137 20.48 -6.98 -14.73
N PHE A 138 19.34 -6.75 -14.05
CA PHE A 138 18.93 -7.38 -12.80
C PHE A 138 17.82 -8.43 -12.97
N ARG A 139 17.30 -8.65 -14.18
CA ARG A 139 16.25 -9.64 -14.50
C ARG A 139 16.80 -10.88 -15.22
N ARG A 140 17.90 -11.40 -14.69
CA ARG A 140 18.57 -12.59 -15.21
C ARG A 140 19.11 -13.45 -14.07
N ASP A 141 19.50 -14.67 -14.41
CA ASP A 141 20.21 -15.54 -13.49
C ASP A 141 21.57 -14.95 -13.12
N ILE A 142 21.99 -15.24 -11.89
CA ILE A 142 23.31 -14.86 -11.38
C ILE A 142 24.40 -15.70 -12.06
N THR A 143 25.55 -15.08 -12.32
CA THR A 143 26.74 -15.72 -12.91
C THR A 143 27.90 -15.76 -11.93
N ASN A 144 28.95 -16.52 -12.25
CA ASN A 144 30.17 -16.59 -11.44
C ASN A 144 30.89 -15.24 -11.32
N ASP A 145 30.81 -14.38 -12.33
CA ASP A 145 31.44 -13.07 -12.28
C ASP A 145 30.64 -12.08 -11.42
N ASP A 146 29.31 -12.23 -11.36
CA ASP A 146 28.50 -11.48 -10.40
C ASP A 146 28.91 -11.80 -8.95
N PHE A 147 29.12 -13.08 -8.63
CA PHE A 147 29.58 -13.47 -7.30
C PHE A 147 30.91 -12.79 -6.93
N LYS A 148 31.88 -12.76 -7.84
CA LYS A 148 33.17 -12.09 -7.62
C LYS A 148 32.98 -10.58 -7.44
N GLY A 149 32.25 -9.95 -8.36
CA GLY A 149 32.08 -8.50 -8.38
C GLY A 149 31.22 -7.95 -7.25
N ILE A 150 30.23 -8.71 -6.77
CA ILE A 150 29.45 -8.35 -5.57
C ILE A 150 30.28 -8.56 -4.29
N ALA A 151 31.15 -9.58 -4.27
CA ALA A 151 32.02 -9.87 -3.14
C ALA A 151 33.10 -8.80 -2.95
N ASP A 152 33.82 -8.43 -4.02
CA ASP A 152 34.84 -7.38 -3.97
C ASP A 152 34.26 -5.95 -4.06
N GLY A 153 32.97 -5.84 -4.40
CA GLY A 153 32.23 -4.58 -4.46
C GLY A 153 32.34 -3.84 -5.79
N SER A 154 33.05 -4.37 -6.78
CA SER A 154 33.19 -3.76 -8.12
C SER A 154 31.87 -3.67 -8.90
N LEU A 155 30.89 -4.52 -8.58
CA LEU A 155 29.54 -4.45 -9.14
C LEU A 155 28.53 -3.74 -8.22
N LEU A 156 28.98 -3.18 -7.10
CA LEU A 156 28.12 -2.38 -6.23
C LEU A 156 28.27 -0.91 -6.58
N ASP A 157 27.15 -0.24 -6.81
CA ASP A 157 27.13 1.19 -7.04
C ASP A 157 27.37 1.92 -5.70
N PRO A 158 28.46 2.71 -5.57
CA PRO A 158 28.81 3.38 -4.32
C PRO A 158 27.79 4.47 -3.92
N GLU A 159 26.96 4.94 -4.86
CA GLU A 159 25.93 5.94 -4.59
C GLU A 159 24.65 5.34 -3.98
N VAL A 160 24.53 4.01 -3.87
CA VAL A 160 23.35 3.40 -3.26
C VAL A 160 23.34 3.63 -1.75
N GLY A 161 22.39 4.45 -1.31
CA GLY A 161 22.14 4.79 0.09
C GLY A 161 20.93 4.12 0.70
N ALA A 162 20.04 3.57 -0.12
CA ALA A 162 18.85 2.87 0.34
C ALA A 162 18.53 1.65 -0.52
N VAL A 163 17.94 0.63 0.10
CA VAL A 163 17.29 -0.50 -0.57
C VAL A 163 15.80 -0.37 -0.30
N LEU A 164 14.99 -0.30 -1.36
CA LEU A 164 13.54 -0.26 -1.28
C LEU A 164 12.95 -1.54 -1.87
N CYS A 165 12.29 -2.33 -1.02
CA CYS A 165 11.62 -3.56 -1.43
C CYS A 165 10.11 -3.38 -1.53
N GLY A 166 9.54 -3.71 -2.68
CA GLY A 166 8.11 -3.91 -2.88
C GLY A 166 7.81 -5.30 -3.43
N LEU A 167 6.61 -5.44 -4.01
CA LEU A 167 6.24 -6.64 -4.74
C LEU A 167 6.98 -6.65 -6.09
N ASP A 168 7.65 -7.77 -6.40
CA ASP A 168 8.44 -7.98 -7.61
C ASP A 168 8.11 -9.37 -8.16
N TYR A 169 7.51 -9.44 -9.35
CA TYR A 169 7.17 -10.71 -10.01
C TYR A 169 8.40 -11.39 -10.62
N HIS A 170 9.53 -10.68 -10.69
CA HIS A 170 10.78 -11.10 -11.31
C HIS A 170 11.93 -11.11 -10.28
N VAL A 171 11.59 -11.31 -9.00
CA VAL A 171 12.60 -11.41 -7.95
C VAL A 171 13.45 -12.66 -8.15
N ASN A 172 14.76 -12.51 -7.98
CA ASN A 172 15.74 -13.56 -8.23
C ASN A 172 16.92 -13.45 -7.25
N TYR A 173 17.84 -14.42 -7.31
CA TYR A 173 19.00 -14.47 -6.44
C TYR A 173 19.92 -13.24 -6.63
N LEU A 174 20.11 -12.77 -7.87
CA LEU A 174 20.97 -11.61 -8.17
C LEU A 174 20.49 -10.36 -7.43
N LYS A 175 19.19 -10.07 -7.50
CA LYS A 175 18.58 -8.94 -6.77
C LYS A 175 18.77 -9.07 -5.25
N TYR A 176 18.56 -10.25 -4.68
CA TYR A 176 18.79 -10.48 -3.25
C TYR A 176 20.25 -10.35 -2.84
N ALA A 177 21.19 -10.81 -3.67
CA ALA A 177 22.61 -10.67 -3.41
C ALA A 177 23.03 -9.20 -3.35
N HIS A 178 22.59 -8.38 -4.31
CA HIS A 178 22.81 -6.92 -4.28
C HIS A 178 22.16 -6.26 -3.06
N ALA A 179 20.86 -6.49 -2.83
CA ALA A 179 20.15 -5.90 -1.70
C ALA A 179 20.81 -6.25 -0.37
N MET A 180 21.16 -7.52 -0.13
CA MET A 180 21.87 -7.95 1.08
C MET A 180 23.20 -7.21 1.22
N HIS A 181 23.98 -7.08 0.14
CA HIS A 181 25.29 -6.44 0.17
C HIS A 181 25.20 -4.93 0.41
N TYR A 182 24.21 -4.24 -0.14
CA TYR A 182 23.94 -2.83 0.14
C TYR A 182 23.53 -2.62 1.60
N VAL A 183 22.57 -3.42 2.11
CA VAL A 183 22.12 -3.35 3.51
C VAL A 183 23.27 -3.63 4.50
N LYS A 184 24.09 -4.66 4.24
CA LYS A 184 25.29 -4.95 5.07
C LYS A 184 26.33 -3.83 5.04
N ARG A 185 26.34 -2.99 4.00
CA ARG A 185 27.24 -1.83 3.84
C ARG A 185 26.59 -0.51 4.28
N GLY A 186 25.49 -0.59 5.02
CA GLY A 186 24.85 0.55 5.67
C GLY A 186 23.85 1.31 4.80
N ALA A 187 23.38 0.74 3.69
CA ALA A 187 22.21 1.29 3.00
C ALA A 187 20.97 1.16 3.90
N THR A 188 20.14 2.19 3.95
CA THR A 188 18.87 2.18 4.69
C THR A 188 17.93 1.14 4.09
N PHE A 189 17.37 0.25 4.91
CA PHE A 189 16.46 -0.78 4.44
C PHE A 189 15.00 -0.34 4.57
N LEU A 190 14.30 -0.27 3.45
CA LEU A 190 12.93 0.24 3.33
C LEU A 190 12.05 -0.80 2.64
N ALA A 191 10.75 -0.77 2.93
CA ALA A 191 9.75 -1.55 2.22
C ALA A 191 8.55 -0.68 1.85
N THR A 192 7.98 -0.88 0.66
CA THR A 192 6.74 -0.19 0.28
C THR A 192 5.58 -0.65 1.16
N ASN A 193 5.49 -1.94 1.49
CA ASN A 193 4.56 -2.48 2.48
C ASN A 193 5.08 -3.83 3.00
N VAL A 194 4.41 -4.39 4.01
CA VAL A 194 4.76 -5.67 4.64
C VAL A 194 3.69 -6.74 4.46
N ASP A 195 2.84 -6.60 3.45
CA ASP A 195 1.70 -7.49 3.23
C ASP A 195 2.21 -8.86 2.79
N SER A 196 1.94 -9.90 3.57
CA SER A 196 2.45 -11.25 3.29
C SER A 196 1.84 -11.85 2.02
N THR A 197 0.63 -11.43 1.68
CA THR A 197 -0.18 -11.97 0.59
C THR A 197 -0.76 -10.88 -0.29
N LEU A 198 -0.89 -11.20 -1.59
CA LEU A 198 -1.61 -10.43 -2.60
C LEU A 198 -2.93 -11.14 -2.95
N PRO A 199 -4.10 -10.52 -2.73
CA PRO A 199 -5.38 -11.07 -3.18
C PRO A 199 -5.53 -10.97 -4.70
N MET A 200 -5.80 -12.09 -5.38
CA MET A 200 -6.04 -12.12 -6.82
C MET A 200 -6.89 -13.33 -7.21
N HIS A 201 -7.90 -13.14 -8.09
CA HIS A 201 -8.78 -14.22 -8.58
C HIS A 201 -9.39 -15.11 -7.47
N HIS A 202 -9.82 -14.49 -6.36
CA HIS A 202 -10.39 -15.20 -5.20
C HIS A 202 -9.39 -16.14 -4.48
N ASN A 203 -8.09 -15.97 -4.70
CA ASN A 203 -7.03 -16.69 -4.01
C ASN A 203 -5.90 -15.72 -3.59
N PHE A 204 -4.83 -16.25 -2.99
CA PHE A 204 -3.70 -15.48 -2.48
C PHE A 204 -2.39 -15.88 -3.15
N PHE A 205 -1.60 -14.86 -3.49
CA PHE A 205 -0.24 -14.99 -4.00
C PHE A 205 0.75 -14.32 -3.03
N LEU A 206 2.04 -14.42 -3.30
CA LEU A 206 3.07 -13.74 -2.49
C LEU A 206 2.90 -12.22 -2.59
N GLY A 207 2.79 -11.55 -1.44
CA GLY A 207 2.80 -10.10 -1.35
C GLY A 207 4.21 -9.53 -1.15
N ALA A 208 4.32 -8.20 -1.15
CA ALA A 208 5.60 -7.50 -0.98
C ALA A 208 6.30 -7.83 0.36
N GLY A 209 5.50 -8.12 1.39
CA GLY A 209 5.94 -8.63 2.68
C GLY A 209 6.79 -9.89 2.58
N SER A 210 6.38 -10.80 1.70
CA SER A 210 7.09 -12.06 1.46
C SER A 210 8.34 -11.86 0.62
N CYS A 211 8.35 -10.89 -0.31
CA CYS A 211 9.49 -10.61 -1.18
C CYS A 211 10.74 -10.16 -0.42
N HIS A 212 10.65 -9.47 0.71
CA HIS A 212 11.85 -8.97 1.39
C HIS A 212 12.39 -9.87 2.51
N ILE A 213 11.67 -10.96 2.86
CA ILE A 213 12.07 -11.90 3.91
C ILE A 213 13.47 -12.48 3.71
N PRO A 214 13.92 -12.87 2.49
CA PRO A 214 15.28 -13.36 2.30
C PRO A 214 16.35 -12.35 2.73
N VAL A 215 16.14 -11.06 2.47
CA VAL A 215 17.05 -9.98 2.88
C VAL A 215 17.02 -9.81 4.39
N VAL A 216 15.83 -9.83 5.01
CA VAL A 216 15.69 -9.80 6.48
C VAL A 216 16.43 -10.96 7.12
N HIS A 217 16.22 -12.19 6.64
CA HIS A 217 16.84 -13.39 7.19
C HIS A 217 18.37 -13.35 7.08
N ALA A 218 18.91 -12.89 5.94
CA ALA A 218 20.34 -12.87 5.69
C ALA A 218 21.09 -11.71 6.37
N THR A 219 20.38 -10.63 6.74
CA THR A 219 20.98 -9.42 7.33
C THR A 219 20.64 -9.21 8.80
N GLY A 220 19.56 -9.83 9.29
CA GLY A 220 18.98 -9.58 10.61
C GLY A 220 18.28 -8.21 10.74
N GLN A 221 18.22 -7.41 9.67
CA GLN A 221 17.64 -6.07 9.69
C GLN A 221 16.20 -6.09 9.18
N GLN A 222 15.30 -5.40 9.88
CA GLN A 222 13.92 -5.20 9.44
C GLN A 222 13.81 -3.92 8.61
N PRO A 223 13.05 -3.91 7.50
CA PRO A 223 12.84 -2.69 6.73
C PRO A 223 11.87 -1.74 7.45
N LEU A 224 12.04 -0.44 7.25
CA LEU A 224 10.99 0.52 7.57
C LEU A 224 9.89 0.46 6.51
N ALA A 225 8.68 0.09 6.91
CA ALA A 225 7.51 0.04 6.03
C ALA A 225 6.94 1.45 5.78
N LEU A 226 6.65 1.76 4.52
CA LEU A 226 6.18 3.09 4.07
C LEU A 226 4.73 3.06 3.54
N GLY A 227 4.07 1.91 3.66
CA GLY A 227 2.65 1.69 3.36
C GLY A 227 1.86 1.40 4.63
N LYS A 228 0.54 1.25 4.52
CA LYS A 228 -0.35 0.91 5.63
C LYS A 228 0.18 -0.33 6.39
N PRO A 229 0.22 -0.34 7.73
CA PRO A 229 -0.33 0.66 8.67
C PRO A 229 0.64 1.80 9.07
N SER A 230 1.72 2.04 8.31
CA SER A 230 2.75 3.03 8.64
C SER A 230 2.18 4.44 8.83
N GLN A 231 2.52 5.06 9.97
CA GLN A 231 2.12 6.44 10.25
C GLN A 231 2.87 7.46 9.36
N ALA A 232 4.02 7.10 8.78
CA ALA A 232 4.67 7.92 7.77
C ALA A 232 3.77 8.11 6.53
N MET A 233 3.02 7.07 6.14
CA MET A 233 2.02 7.18 5.08
C MET A 233 0.84 8.04 5.51
N MET A 234 0.36 7.89 6.76
CA MET A 234 -0.75 8.70 7.27
C MET A 234 -0.40 10.19 7.27
N ASP A 235 0.79 10.56 7.76
CA ASP A 235 1.25 11.94 7.80
C ASP A 235 1.41 12.52 6.38
N ALA A 236 1.85 11.71 5.42
CA ALA A 236 1.96 12.13 4.02
C ALA A 236 0.59 12.30 3.35
N VAL A 237 -0.37 11.43 3.65
CA VAL A 237 -1.78 11.55 3.22
C VAL A 237 -2.38 12.83 3.81
N GLU A 238 -2.23 13.06 5.12
CA GLU A 238 -2.74 14.27 5.79
C GLU A 238 -2.11 15.54 5.22
N GLY A 239 -0.79 15.57 5.04
CA GLY A 239 -0.10 16.72 4.46
C GLY A 239 -0.55 17.05 3.04
N LYS A 240 -0.85 16.04 2.22
CA LYS A 240 -1.36 16.22 0.85
C LYS A 240 -2.81 16.68 0.81
N PHE A 241 -3.67 16.03 1.60
CA PHE A 241 -5.12 16.20 1.49
C PHE A 241 -5.71 17.19 2.47
N GLN A 242 -4.94 17.62 3.47
CA GLN A 242 -5.36 18.52 4.55
C GLN A 242 -6.67 18.05 5.20
N LEU A 243 -6.77 16.73 5.43
CA LEU A 243 -7.97 16.11 5.95
C LEU A 243 -8.11 16.33 7.47
N ASP A 244 -9.35 16.35 7.95
CA ASP A 244 -9.66 16.20 9.38
C ASP A 244 -9.73 14.71 9.70
N ARG A 245 -8.74 14.20 10.45
CA ARG A 245 -8.68 12.80 10.87
C ARG A 245 -9.98 12.36 11.57
N ALA A 246 -10.58 13.21 12.42
CA ALA A 246 -11.79 12.87 13.17
C ALA A 246 -13.05 12.75 12.29
N ARG A 247 -13.03 13.32 11.08
CA ARG A 247 -14.08 13.21 10.07
C ARG A 247 -13.65 12.39 8.85
N THR A 248 -12.61 11.57 9.00
CA THR A 248 -12.13 10.67 7.96
C THR A 248 -12.40 9.21 8.34
N CYS A 249 -12.79 8.40 7.36
CA CYS A 249 -12.96 6.95 7.51
C CYS A 249 -11.99 6.18 6.61
N MET A 250 -11.32 5.16 7.16
CA MET A 250 -10.59 4.16 6.37
C MET A 250 -11.50 2.97 6.07
N VAL A 251 -11.65 2.66 4.79
CA VAL A 251 -12.39 1.50 4.27
C VAL A 251 -11.39 0.48 3.74
N GLY A 252 -11.43 -0.74 4.27
CA GLY A 252 -10.49 -1.80 3.92
C GLY A 252 -11.03 -3.20 4.19
N ASP A 253 -10.27 -4.20 3.80
CA ASP A 253 -10.61 -5.62 3.95
C ASP A 253 -9.63 -6.38 4.85
N ARG A 254 -8.59 -5.70 5.35
CA ARG A 254 -7.51 -6.32 6.11
C ARG A 254 -7.24 -5.63 7.44
N LEU A 255 -7.20 -6.41 8.51
CA LEU A 255 -7.11 -5.93 9.88
C LEU A 255 -5.74 -5.33 10.19
N ASN A 256 -4.67 -6.02 9.81
CA ASN A 256 -3.30 -5.63 10.16
C ASN A 256 -2.76 -4.45 9.33
N THR A 257 -3.48 -4.06 8.26
CA THR A 257 -3.15 -2.93 7.40
C THR A 257 -4.20 -1.84 7.55
N ASP A 258 -5.38 -1.98 6.97
CA ASP A 258 -6.34 -0.89 6.80
C ASP A 258 -6.99 -0.48 8.11
N ILE A 259 -7.51 -1.46 8.85
CA ILE A 259 -8.19 -1.18 10.11
C ILE A 259 -7.19 -0.66 11.14
N LYS A 260 -6.01 -1.29 11.22
CA LYS A 260 -4.91 -0.82 12.06
C LYS A 260 -4.43 0.58 11.65
N PHE A 261 -4.31 0.86 10.35
CA PHE A 261 -3.95 2.18 9.82
C PHE A 261 -4.92 3.26 10.27
N GLY A 262 -6.22 3.00 10.17
CA GLY A 262 -7.23 3.95 10.62
C GLY A 262 -7.23 4.16 12.14
N ILE A 263 -7.06 3.10 12.93
CA ILE A 263 -7.00 3.18 14.40
C ILE A 263 -5.75 3.92 14.87
N GLU A 264 -4.57 3.51 14.42
CA GLU A 264 -3.29 4.11 14.82
C GLU A 264 -3.17 5.55 14.29
N GLY A 265 -3.74 5.80 13.11
CA GLY A 265 -3.87 7.14 12.54
C GLY A 265 -4.92 8.01 13.21
N LYS A 266 -5.67 7.50 14.20
CA LYS A 266 -6.72 8.22 14.93
C LYS A 266 -7.81 8.78 14.02
N LEU A 267 -8.16 8.04 12.98
CA LEU A 267 -9.28 8.39 12.13
C LEU A 267 -10.61 8.26 12.89
N GLY A 268 -11.62 9.03 12.48
CA GLY A 268 -12.94 9.04 13.12
C GLY A 268 -13.69 7.72 13.04
N GLY A 269 -13.29 6.83 12.12
CA GLY A 269 -13.80 5.48 12.05
C GLY A 269 -13.10 4.61 11.02
N THR A 270 -13.37 3.32 11.11
CA THR A 270 -12.92 2.31 10.15
C THR A 270 -14.12 1.48 9.69
N LEU A 271 -14.21 1.20 8.40
CA LEU A 271 -15.21 0.30 7.80
C LEU A 271 -14.50 -0.91 7.20
N HIS A 272 -14.78 -2.08 7.75
CA HIS A 272 -14.32 -3.35 7.17
C HIS A 272 -15.34 -3.87 6.15
N VAL A 273 -14.89 -4.26 4.95
CA VAL A 273 -15.74 -4.97 3.97
C VAL A 273 -15.39 -6.47 3.93
N LEU A 274 -16.38 -7.34 3.76
CA LEU A 274 -16.19 -8.81 3.81
C LEU A 274 -15.79 -9.42 2.46
N THR A 275 -15.43 -8.61 1.47
CA THR A 275 -15.07 -9.04 0.11
C THR A 275 -13.63 -9.52 -0.06
N GLY A 276 -12.77 -9.30 0.95
CA GLY A 276 -11.32 -9.50 0.83
C GLY A 276 -10.70 -10.46 1.86
N VAL A 277 -9.60 -10.04 2.51
CA VAL A 277 -8.70 -10.92 3.28
C VAL A 277 -9.30 -11.42 4.58
N ASN A 278 -9.65 -10.52 5.50
CA ASN A 278 -10.07 -10.89 6.85
C ASN A 278 -11.59 -11.08 6.93
N LYS A 279 -12.00 -12.00 7.81
CA LYS A 279 -13.42 -12.30 8.06
C LYS A 279 -13.82 -11.85 9.45
N LYS A 280 -15.13 -11.87 9.72
CA LYS A 280 -15.69 -11.47 11.01
C LYS A 280 -15.06 -12.22 12.18
N GLU A 281 -14.81 -13.51 12.00
CA GLU A 281 -14.20 -14.37 13.01
C GLU A 281 -12.78 -13.95 13.38
N ASP A 282 -12.08 -13.16 12.54
CA ASP A 282 -10.71 -12.73 12.82
C ASP A 282 -10.63 -11.61 13.86
N TRP A 283 -11.62 -10.70 13.90
CA TRP A 283 -11.65 -9.63 14.91
C TRP A 283 -12.50 -9.98 16.14
N GLU A 284 -13.23 -11.10 16.11
CA GLU A 284 -13.93 -11.65 17.28
C GLU A 284 -13.01 -12.46 18.20
N LYS A 285 -11.79 -12.79 17.76
CA LYS A 285 -10.75 -13.43 18.57
C LYS A 285 -10.30 -12.50 19.70
N GLU A 286 -9.95 -13.09 20.85
CA GLU A 286 -9.45 -12.34 22.01
C GLU A 286 -8.14 -11.58 21.72
N ASP A 287 -7.31 -12.12 20.83
CA ASP A 287 -6.02 -11.57 20.41
C ASP A 287 -6.08 -10.86 19.04
N ALA A 288 -7.28 -10.40 18.63
CA ALA A 288 -7.48 -9.68 17.38
C ALA A 288 -6.49 -8.51 17.22
N ILE A 289 -5.79 -8.47 16.09
CA ILE A 289 -4.78 -7.44 15.80
C ILE A 289 -5.39 -6.03 15.68
N ALA A 290 -6.64 -5.95 15.24
CA ALA A 290 -7.42 -4.73 15.13
C ALA A 290 -8.92 -5.09 15.12
N VAL A 291 -9.76 -4.17 15.59
CA VAL A 291 -11.22 -4.32 15.61
C VAL A 291 -11.84 -3.13 14.88
N PRO A 292 -12.62 -3.34 13.80
CA PRO A 292 -13.17 -2.23 13.03
C PRO A 292 -14.31 -1.50 13.78
N SER A 293 -14.54 -0.24 13.44
CA SER A 293 -15.68 0.53 14.01
C SER A 293 -17.01 0.09 13.40
N TYR A 294 -17.00 -0.15 12.10
CA TYR A 294 -18.15 -0.56 11.29
C TYR A 294 -17.74 -1.73 10.40
N TYR A 295 -18.71 -2.55 9.98
CA TYR A 295 -18.48 -3.52 8.93
C TYR A 295 -19.70 -3.67 8.01
N ALA A 296 -19.44 -4.03 6.76
CA ALA A 296 -20.42 -4.25 5.72
C ALA A 296 -20.06 -5.49 4.89
N ASP A 297 -21.03 -6.13 4.26
CA ASP A 297 -20.79 -7.29 3.40
C ASP A 297 -19.92 -6.89 2.20
N LYS A 298 -20.24 -5.75 1.58
CA LYS A 298 -19.48 -5.18 0.45
C LYS A 298 -19.54 -3.66 0.47
N PHE A 299 -18.55 -3.01 -0.14
CA PHE A 299 -18.49 -1.55 -0.23
C PHE A 299 -19.76 -0.95 -0.86
N SER A 300 -20.33 -1.64 -1.86
CA SER A 300 -21.51 -1.14 -2.56
C SER A 300 -22.81 -1.15 -1.76
N ASP A 301 -22.83 -1.70 -0.55
CA ASP A 301 -23.99 -1.61 0.35
C ASP A 301 -24.24 -0.17 0.80
N LEU A 302 -23.22 0.70 0.81
CA LEU A 302 -23.38 2.12 1.15
C LEU A 302 -24.35 2.85 0.21
N ARG A 303 -24.58 2.35 -1.01
CA ARG A 303 -25.51 2.96 -1.97
C ARG A 303 -26.99 2.77 -1.63
N LEU A 304 -27.32 1.86 -0.71
CA LEU A 304 -28.71 1.61 -0.29
C LEU A 304 -29.35 2.85 0.37
N ALA A 305 -28.53 3.81 0.81
CA ALA A 305 -28.97 5.12 1.27
C ALA A 305 -29.45 6.09 0.16
N LYS A 306 -29.49 5.64 -1.10
CA LYS A 306 -30.01 6.43 -2.23
C LYS A 306 -31.53 6.37 -2.36
N GLU A 307 -32.20 5.43 -1.68
CA GLU A 307 -33.66 5.24 -1.70
C GLU A 307 -34.38 6.06 -0.62
#